data_AF-A0A3B4G8Q2-F1
#
_entry.id   AF-A0A3B4G8Q2-F1
#
_cell.length_a   1.000
_cell.length_b   1.000
_cell.length_c   1.000
_cell.angle_alpha   90.00
_cell.angle_beta   90.00
_cell.angle_gamma   90.00
#
_symmetry.space_group_name_H-M   'P 1'
#
loop_
_entity.id
_entity.type
_entity.pdbx_description
1 polymer ?
#
loop_
_entity_poly.entity_id
_entity_poly.type
_entity_poly.pdbx_seq_one_letter_code
_entity_poly.pdbx_strand_id
1 'polypeptide(L)'
;MVHLIPNHLNWVYLLCWLLLLLLLLLLLLLLLLLLLLLLLIYVSVFSCVHILQCMIGSEVNENSGEVKGFLQLGYNGEGYLEFDLKTMSWIPLKPEFNIVKQTMDGDRNLIKYLGNLFGTILLERLKMFLDYGSSSLNKTVLPPVSLLQKTPSSPVSCHATGFYPDRAAIFWRKDGVEIHEGVDPGEILPNNDETFQMSVDLNISSVTPEDWRRYNCVFQLSELPIIIAAFVLVLIIIVAIGIVAYKKKKGKKLK
;
A
#
# COMPACT_ATOMS: atom_id res chain seq x y z
N MET A 1 -85.51 -47.21 15.37
CA MET A 1 -84.91 -45.96 14.85
C MET A 1 -83.60 -45.76 15.59
N VAL A 2 -82.49 -45.85 14.86
CA VAL A 2 -81.13 -45.99 15.39
C VAL A 2 -80.64 -44.64 15.90
N HIS A 3 -80.42 -44.49 17.21
CA HIS A 3 -79.69 -43.35 17.76
C HIS A 3 -78.19 -43.64 17.76
N LEU A 4 -77.53 -43.26 16.66
CA LEU A 4 -76.08 -43.06 16.60
C LEU A 4 -75.73 -41.86 17.49
N ILE A 5 -75.23 -42.12 18.70
CA ILE A 5 -74.64 -41.07 19.55
C ILE A 5 -73.20 -40.83 19.03
N PRO A 6 -72.79 -39.60 18.68
CA PRO A 6 -71.66 -39.39 17.79
C PRO A 6 -70.32 -39.41 18.52
N ASN A 7 -69.30 -39.96 17.86
CA ASN A 7 -67.86 -39.96 18.15
C ASN A 7 -67.20 -38.56 18.32
N HIS A 8 -67.97 -37.50 18.62
CA HIS A 8 -67.51 -36.11 18.68
C HIS A 8 -66.43 -35.84 19.74
N LEU A 9 -66.47 -36.55 20.88
CA LEU A 9 -65.42 -36.43 21.91
C LEU A 9 -64.05 -36.81 21.36
N ASN A 10 -63.97 -37.88 20.56
CA ASN A 10 -62.72 -38.42 20.04
C ASN A 10 -62.01 -37.46 19.05
N TRP A 11 -62.80 -36.68 18.28
CA TRP A 11 -62.27 -35.67 17.36
C TRP A 11 -61.71 -34.44 18.07
N VAL A 12 -62.31 -34.04 19.19
CA VAL A 12 -61.80 -32.93 20.01
C VAL A 12 -60.50 -33.32 20.69
N TYR A 13 -60.40 -34.54 21.23
CA TYR A 13 -59.14 -35.07 21.78
C TYR A 13 -58.06 -35.21 20.71
N LEU A 14 -58.41 -35.72 19.52
CA LEU A 14 -57.48 -35.84 18.40
C LEU A 14 -56.98 -34.47 17.93
N LEU A 15 -57.87 -33.49 17.81
CA LEU A 15 -57.52 -32.12 17.43
C LEU A 15 -56.64 -31.46 18.51
N CYS A 16 -56.98 -31.62 19.78
CA CYS A 16 -56.18 -31.11 20.91
C CYS A 16 -54.78 -31.74 20.94
N TRP A 17 -54.70 -33.05 20.69
CA TRP A 17 -53.43 -33.79 20.60
C TRP A 17 -52.59 -33.36 19.40
N LEU A 18 -53.20 -33.14 18.23
CA LEU A 18 -52.53 -32.63 17.03
C LEU A 18 -52.03 -31.19 17.24
N LEU A 19 -52.81 -30.32 17.91
CA LEU A 19 -52.40 -28.96 18.25
C LEU A 19 -51.26 -28.95 19.27
N LEU A 20 -51.29 -29.83 20.27
CA LEU A 20 -50.21 -30.00 21.24
C LEU A 20 -48.93 -30.53 20.57
N LEU A 21 -49.06 -31.52 19.68
CA LEU A 21 -47.93 -32.05 18.90
C LEU A 21 -47.34 -30.97 17.99
N LEU A 22 -48.18 -30.18 17.31
CA LEU A 22 -47.74 -29.06 16.48
C LEU A 22 -47.01 -27.99 17.30
N LEU A 23 -47.51 -27.67 18.49
CA LEU A 23 -46.87 -26.74 19.42
C LEU A 23 -45.51 -27.26 19.90
N LEU A 24 -45.42 -28.55 20.26
CA LEU A 24 -44.17 -29.19 20.67
C LEU A 24 -43.14 -29.22 19.53
N LEU A 25 -43.58 -29.52 18.31
CA LEU A 25 -42.72 -29.48 17.11
C LEU A 25 -42.25 -28.05 16.80
N LEU A 26 -43.11 -27.05 16.97
CA LEU A 26 -42.75 -25.65 16.80
C LEU A 26 -41.73 -25.20 17.86
N LEU A 27 -41.92 -25.58 19.12
CA LEU A 27 -40.98 -25.30 20.21
C LEU A 27 -39.62 -25.98 19.99
N LEU A 28 -39.63 -27.23 19.53
CA LEU A 28 -38.42 -27.98 19.18
C LEU A 28 -37.68 -27.32 18.01
N LEU A 29 -38.40 -26.88 16.97
CA LEU A 29 -37.83 -26.16 15.83
C LEU A 29 -37.22 -24.83 16.27
N LEU A 30 -37.91 -24.06 17.11
CA LEU A 30 -37.41 -22.80 17.66
C LEU A 30 -36.14 -23.00 18.50
N LEU A 31 -36.10 -24.06 19.31
CA LEU A 31 -34.91 -24.43 20.09
C LEU A 31 -33.72 -24.82 19.18
N LEU A 32 -33.98 -25.62 18.14
CA LEU A 32 -32.95 -26.00 17.15
C LEU A 32 -32.40 -24.77 16.40
N LEU A 33 -33.28 -23.83 16.01
CA LEU A 33 -32.89 -22.58 15.37
C LEU A 33 -32.06 -21.69 16.31
N LEU A 34 -32.44 -21.61 17.59
CA LEU A 34 -31.67 -20.88 18.60
C LEU A 34 -30.28 -21.49 18.83
N LEU A 35 -30.19 -22.82 18.94
CA LEU A 35 -28.93 -23.53 19.10
C LEU A 35 -28.03 -23.38 17.86
N LEU A 36 -28.59 -23.41 16.65
CA LEU A 36 -27.86 -23.15 15.42
C LEU A 36 -27.35 -21.71 15.36
N LEU A 37 -28.18 -20.73 15.77
CA LEU A 37 -27.76 -19.33 15.85
C LEU A 37 -26.64 -19.13 16.86
N LEU A 38 -26.74 -19.75 18.05
CA LEU A 38 -25.69 -19.70 19.07
C LEU A 38 -24.40 -20.38 18.61
N LEU A 39 -24.51 -21.50 17.87
CA LEU A 39 -23.35 -22.17 17.27
C LEU A 39 -22.72 -21.30 16.18
N LEU A 40 -23.51 -20.64 15.33
CA LEU A 40 -23.02 -19.70 14.33
C LEU A 40 -22.34 -18.49 14.98
N ILE A 41 -22.91 -17.93 16.05
CA ILE A 41 -22.30 -16.87 16.84
C ILE A 41 -20.99 -17.36 17.45
N TYR A 42 -20.98 -18.53 18.09
CA TYR A 42 -19.77 -19.13 18.66
C TYR A 42 -18.68 -19.33 17.60
N VAL A 43 -19.00 -19.93 16.45
CA VAL A 43 -18.06 -20.10 15.35
C VAL A 43 -17.56 -18.76 14.81
N SER A 44 -18.44 -17.75 14.69
CA SER A 44 -18.06 -16.41 14.23
C SER A 44 -17.16 -15.65 15.22
N VAL A 45 -17.36 -15.85 16.52
CA VAL A 45 -16.62 -15.16 17.59
C VAL A 45 -15.30 -15.84 17.90
N PHE A 46 -15.23 -17.17 17.84
CA PHE A 46 -14.07 -17.94 18.28
C PHE A 46 -13.16 -18.46 17.15
N SER A 47 -13.60 -18.39 15.89
CA SER A 47 -12.84 -18.92 14.75
C SER A 47 -12.44 -17.83 13.75
N CYS A 48 -11.97 -16.69 14.26
CA CYS A 48 -11.44 -15.62 13.40
C CYS A 48 -9.95 -15.87 13.10
N VAL A 49 -9.57 -15.73 11.82
CA VAL A 49 -8.16 -15.69 11.41
C VAL A 49 -7.65 -14.28 11.59
N HIS A 50 -6.54 -14.15 12.31
CA HIS A 50 -5.85 -12.89 12.51
C HIS A 50 -4.46 -12.92 11.90
N ILE A 51 -4.02 -11.79 11.37
CA ILE A 51 -2.73 -11.64 10.73
C ILE A 51 -1.92 -10.63 11.52
N LEU A 52 -0.74 -11.04 11.99
CA LEU A 52 0.27 -10.13 12.53
C LEU A 52 1.41 -10.03 11.50
N GLN A 53 1.71 -8.81 11.09
CA GLN A 53 2.80 -8.48 10.17
C GLN A 53 3.89 -7.73 10.92
N CYS A 54 5.14 -7.99 10.56
CA CYS A 54 6.30 -7.29 11.09
C CYS A 54 7.18 -6.85 9.92
N MET A 55 7.40 -5.54 9.83
CA MET A 55 8.36 -4.94 8.90
C MET A 55 9.53 -4.44 9.72
N ILE A 56 10.73 -4.95 9.42
CA ILE A 56 11.95 -4.56 10.09
C ILE A 56 13.06 -4.36 9.07
N GLY A 57 13.80 -3.27 9.19
CA GLY A 57 14.90 -2.99 8.27
C GLY A 57 15.65 -1.72 8.62
N SER A 58 16.70 -1.48 7.85
CA SER A 58 17.50 -0.26 7.92
C SER A 58 17.72 0.28 6.52
N GLU A 59 17.62 1.60 6.39
CA GLU A 59 17.94 2.36 5.20
C GLU A 59 19.25 3.11 5.44
N VAL A 60 20.14 3.10 4.45
CA VAL A 60 21.38 3.86 4.50
C VAL A 60 21.35 4.89 3.39
N ASN A 61 21.56 6.15 3.75
CA ASN A 61 21.74 7.22 2.80
C ASN A 61 23.21 7.23 2.35
N GLU A 62 23.49 6.91 1.08
CA GLU A 62 24.86 6.82 0.56
C GLU A 62 25.64 8.14 0.64
N ASN A 63 24.96 9.29 0.53
CA ASN A 63 25.62 10.61 0.52
C ASN A 63 26.04 11.06 1.91
N SER A 64 25.21 10.82 2.92
CA SER A 64 25.44 11.28 4.30
C SER A 64 25.97 10.19 5.22
N GLY A 65 25.83 8.92 4.84
CA GLY A 65 26.05 7.77 5.70
C GLY A 65 25.00 7.62 6.81
N GLU A 66 23.94 8.43 6.80
CA GLU A 66 22.86 8.36 7.79
C GLU A 66 22.15 7.00 7.69
N VAL A 67 21.99 6.34 8.83
CA VAL A 67 21.29 5.07 8.95
C VAL A 67 19.97 5.30 9.67
N LYS A 68 18.86 4.93 9.02
CA LYS A 68 17.53 4.98 9.61
C LYS A 68 16.99 3.56 9.72
N GLY A 69 16.76 3.11 10.95
CA GLY A 69 16.06 1.85 11.20
C GLY A 69 14.54 2.05 11.28
N PHE A 70 13.79 0.99 11.00
CA PHE A 70 12.35 0.93 11.22
C PHE A 70 11.97 -0.46 11.75
N LEU A 71 11.01 -0.48 12.67
CA LEU A 71 10.30 -1.68 13.10
C LEU A 71 8.83 -1.32 13.27
N GLN A 72 7.98 -1.89 12.42
CA GLN A 72 6.55 -1.62 12.38
C GLN A 72 5.80 -2.94 12.44
N LEU A 73 4.75 -2.97 13.25
CA LEU A 73 3.84 -4.08 13.38
C LEU A 73 2.50 -3.69 12.75
N GLY A 74 1.92 -4.60 11.99
CA GLY A 74 0.58 -4.50 11.43
C GLY A 74 -0.31 -5.61 11.95
N TYR A 75 -1.58 -5.32 12.20
CA TYR A 75 -2.59 -6.28 12.64
C TYR A 75 -3.78 -6.23 11.69
N ASN A 76 -4.10 -7.37 11.06
CA ASN A 76 -5.14 -7.51 10.04
C ASN A 76 -5.01 -6.49 8.89
N GLY A 77 -3.78 -6.18 8.48
CA GLY A 77 -3.48 -5.21 7.41
C GLY A 77 -3.48 -3.75 7.85
N GLU A 78 -3.77 -3.44 9.11
CA GLU A 78 -3.76 -2.09 9.65
C GLU A 78 -2.55 -1.84 10.56
N GLY A 79 -2.13 -0.59 10.67
CA GLY A 79 -1.04 -0.21 11.58
C GLY A 79 -1.35 -0.53 13.03
N TYR A 80 -0.41 -1.19 13.71
CA TYR A 80 -0.55 -1.64 15.10
C TYR A 80 0.39 -0.88 16.05
N LEU A 81 1.71 -1.10 15.93
CA LEU A 81 2.74 -0.51 16.77
C LEU A 81 3.98 -0.16 15.92
N GLU A 82 4.65 0.93 16.23
CA GLU A 82 5.93 1.30 15.62
C GLU A 82 7.00 1.47 16.72
N PHE A 83 8.21 1.00 16.50
CA PHE A 83 9.30 1.16 17.47
C PHE A 83 10.10 2.43 17.16
N ASP A 84 10.11 3.37 18.10
CA ASP A 84 10.96 4.56 18.02
C ASP A 84 12.36 4.26 18.56
N LEU A 85 13.31 4.16 17.64
CA LEU A 85 14.72 3.90 17.95
C LEU A 85 15.39 5.03 18.72
N LYS A 86 14.86 6.26 18.67
CA LYS A 86 15.44 7.41 19.37
C LYS A 86 15.10 7.37 20.85
N THR A 87 13.83 7.08 21.16
CA THR A 87 13.35 7.00 22.54
C THR A 87 13.43 5.59 23.12
N MET A 88 13.73 4.58 22.28
CA MET A 88 13.74 3.16 22.63
C MET A 88 12.39 2.72 23.23
N SER A 89 11.29 3.11 22.58
CA SER A 89 9.93 2.84 23.05
C SER A 89 8.95 2.57 21.90
N TRP A 90 7.87 1.87 22.20
CA TRP A 90 6.82 1.55 21.22
C TRP A 90 5.78 2.66 21.10
N ILE A 91 5.37 2.99 19.88
CA ILE A 91 4.33 3.98 19.57
C ILE A 91 3.09 3.24 19.06
N PRO A 92 1.97 3.24 19.79
CA PRO A 92 0.72 2.67 19.34
C PRO A 92 0.10 3.57 18.28
N LEU A 93 -0.31 2.96 17.16
CA LEU A 93 -0.93 3.69 16.06
C LEU A 93 -2.42 3.96 16.29
N LYS A 94 -3.02 3.27 17.29
CA LYS A 94 -4.39 3.51 17.77
C LYS A 94 -4.47 3.47 19.29
N PRO A 95 -5.42 4.20 19.92
CA PRO A 95 -5.55 4.24 21.38
C PRO A 95 -5.79 2.88 22.03
N GLU A 96 -6.48 1.96 21.35
CA GLU A 96 -6.76 0.60 21.84
C GLU A 96 -5.48 -0.25 22.05
N PHE A 97 -4.37 0.10 21.41
CA PHE A 97 -3.09 -0.63 21.51
C PHE A 97 -2.18 -0.12 22.63
N ASN A 98 -2.61 0.88 23.40
CA ASN A 98 -1.84 1.41 24.55
C ASN A 98 -1.51 0.35 25.60
N ILE A 99 -2.41 -0.62 25.80
CA ILE A 99 -2.16 -1.73 26.74
C ILE A 99 -0.96 -2.57 26.31
N VAL A 100 -0.81 -2.79 25.00
CA VAL A 100 0.30 -3.60 24.45
C VAL A 100 1.61 -2.82 24.48
N LYS A 101 1.58 -1.50 24.23
CA LYS A 101 2.75 -0.63 24.45
C LYS A 101 3.32 -0.82 25.85
N GLN A 102 2.48 -0.76 26.90
CA GLN A 102 2.95 -0.88 28.29
C GLN A 102 3.67 -2.22 28.53
N THR A 103 3.14 -3.32 28.00
CA THR A 103 3.79 -4.63 28.09
C THR A 103 5.13 -4.66 27.36
N MET A 104 5.17 -4.18 26.12
CA MET A 104 6.36 -4.22 25.28
C MET A 104 7.47 -3.30 25.79
N ASP A 105 7.14 -2.09 26.27
CA ASP A 105 8.09 -1.17 26.89
C ASP A 105 8.59 -1.67 28.24
N GLY A 106 7.78 -2.46 28.95
CA GLY A 106 8.15 -3.08 30.22
C GLY A 106 9.21 -4.18 30.08
N ASP A 107 9.34 -4.78 28.89
CA ASP A 107 10.30 -5.84 28.62
C ASP A 107 11.70 -5.28 28.29
N ARG A 108 12.52 -5.12 29.34
CA ARG A 108 13.89 -4.63 29.20
C ARG A 108 14.78 -5.52 28.32
N ASN A 109 14.52 -6.82 28.26
CA ASN A 109 15.32 -7.72 27.44
C ASN A 109 15.00 -7.51 25.96
N LEU A 110 13.72 -7.35 25.62
CA LEU A 110 13.29 -6.98 24.27
C LEU A 110 13.91 -5.65 23.83
N ILE A 111 13.80 -4.60 24.64
CA ILE A 111 14.36 -3.28 24.32
C ILE A 111 15.88 -3.35 24.12
N LYS A 112 16.60 -4.08 24.99
CA LYS A 112 18.05 -4.29 24.84
C LYS A 112 18.39 -5.06 23.56
N TYR A 113 17.63 -6.09 23.22
CA TYR A 113 17.81 -6.87 22.00
C TYR A 113 17.60 -6.00 20.76
N LEU A 114 16.52 -5.22 20.71
CA LEU A 114 16.24 -4.31 19.59
C LEU A 114 17.36 -3.27 19.44
N GLY A 115 17.87 -2.71 20.54
CA GLY A 115 19.01 -1.79 20.49
C GLY A 115 20.25 -2.41 19.83
N ASN A 116 20.58 -3.65 20.20
CA ASN A 116 21.71 -4.38 19.59
C ASN A 116 21.45 -4.75 18.12
N LEU A 117 20.21 -5.13 17.79
CA LEU A 117 19.81 -5.49 16.44
C LEU A 117 20.00 -4.33 15.47
N PHE A 118 19.49 -3.14 15.81
CA PHE A 118 19.59 -1.95 14.97
C PHE A 118 20.97 -1.27 15.02
N GLY A 119 21.59 -1.23 16.20
CA GLY A 119 22.88 -0.55 16.39
C GLY A 119 24.09 -1.28 15.82
N THR A 120 24.02 -2.61 15.67
CA THR A 120 25.17 -3.42 15.24
C THR A 120 24.78 -4.39 14.14
N ILE A 121 23.87 -5.33 14.42
CA ILE A 121 23.63 -6.48 13.55
C ILE A 121 23.11 -6.08 12.16
N LEU A 122 22.09 -5.22 12.09
CA LEU A 122 21.49 -4.82 10.82
C LEU A 122 22.46 -3.98 9.99
N LEU A 123 23.23 -3.10 10.63
CA LEU A 123 24.19 -2.26 9.92
C LEU A 123 25.34 -3.06 9.31
N GLU A 124 25.90 -4.01 10.07
CA GLU A 124 26.95 -4.90 9.58
C GLU A 124 26.46 -5.79 8.44
N ARG A 125 25.26 -6.38 8.59
CA ARG A 125 24.66 -7.20 7.53
C ARG A 125 24.36 -6.41 6.27
N LEU A 126 23.82 -5.19 6.41
CA LEU A 126 23.52 -4.35 5.26
C LEU A 126 24.78 -4.01 4.47
N LYS A 127 25.87 -3.60 5.13
CA LYS A 127 27.16 -3.36 4.47
C LYS A 127 27.66 -4.60 3.72
N MET A 128 27.63 -5.75 4.37
CA MET A 128 28.02 -7.03 3.75
C MET A 128 27.17 -7.35 2.50
N PHE A 129 25.86 -7.14 2.56
CA PHE A 129 24.98 -7.39 1.39
C PHE A 129 25.18 -6.38 0.28
N LEU A 130 25.44 -5.11 0.60
CA LEU A 130 25.77 -4.08 -0.39
C LEU A 130 27.08 -4.44 -1.10
N ASP A 131 28.11 -4.89 -0.37
CA ASP A 131 29.38 -5.30 -0.95
C ASP A 131 29.21 -6.51 -1.88
N TYR A 132 28.46 -7.53 -1.43
CA TYR A 132 28.25 -8.75 -2.21
C TYR A 132 27.34 -8.54 -3.44
N GLY A 133 26.28 -7.73 -3.28
CA GLY A 133 25.25 -7.48 -4.28
C GLY A 133 25.47 -6.26 -5.15
N SER A 134 26.57 -5.52 -4.97
CA SER A 134 26.82 -4.22 -5.61
C SER A 134 26.63 -4.25 -7.13
N SER A 135 27.12 -5.29 -7.81
CA SER A 135 26.99 -5.43 -9.27
C SER A 135 25.54 -5.55 -9.73
N SER A 136 24.70 -6.26 -8.97
CA SER A 136 23.28 -6.42 -9.26
C SER A 136 22.48 -5.18 -8.88
N LEU A 137 22.77 -4.57 -7.72
CA LEU A 137 22.07 -3.38 -7.22
C LEU A 137 22.33 -2.13 -8.07
N ASN A 138 23.56 -1.97 -8.57
CA ASN A 138 23.96 -0.85 -9.42
C ASN A 138 23.71 -1.11 -10.91
N LYS A 139 23.14 -2.27 -11.26
CA LYS A 139 22.78 -2.57 -12.64
C LYS A 139 21.78 -1.53 -13.12
N THR A 140 21.96 -1.07 -14.35
CA THR A 140 20.99 -0.25 -15.04
C THR A 140 20.67 -0.90 -16.36
N VAL A 141 19.39 -1.10 -16.65
CA VAL A 141 18.93 -1.70 -17.91
C VAL A 141 17.92 -0.77 -18.54
N LEU A 142 18.21 -0.35 -19.77
CA LEU A 142 17.27 0.40 -20.59
C LEU A 142 16.34 -0.58 -21.33
N PRO A 143 15.04 -0.28 -21.41
CA PRO A 143 14.09 -1.14 -22.09
C PRO A 143 14.06 -0.85 -23.60
N PRO A 144 13.72 -1.83 -24.45
CA PRO A 144 13.08 -1.52 -25.72
C PRO A 144 11.76 -0.77 -25.48
N VAL A 145 11.50 0.24 -26.31
CA VAL A 145 10.24 1.01 -26.30
C VAL A 145 9.49 0.72 -27.58
N SER A 146 8.23 0.33 -27.44
CA SER A 146 7.35 -0.03 -28.56
C SER A 146 6.11 0.86 -28.56
N LEU A 147 5.66 1.25 -29.75
CA LEU A 147 4.35 1.87 -29.94
C LEU A 147 3.36 0.81 -30.36
N LEU A 148 2.33 0.62 -29.55
CA LEU A 148 1.31 -0.39 -29.73
C LEU A 148 -0.03 0.30 -30.01
N GLN A 149 -0.71 -0.15 -31.06
CA GLN A 149 -2.04 0.33 -31.38
C GLN A 149 -2.92 -0.86 -31.75
N LYS A 150 -4.04 -1.03 -31.04
CA LYS A 150 -4.95 -2.16 -31.26
C LYS A 150 -5.73 -2.03 -32.57
N THR A 151 -6.25 -0.83 -32.84
CA THR A 151 -6.97 -0.48 -34.07
C THR A 151 -6.63 0.97 -34.45
N PRO A 152 -6.81 1.40 -35.72
CA PRO A 152 -6.48 2.76 -36.14
C PRO A 152 -7.15 3.89 -35.34
N SER A 153 -8.29 3.60 -34.69
CA SER A 153 -9.02 4.54 -33.84
C SER A 153 -8.74 4.37 -32.33
N SER A 154 -8.01 3.33 -31.93
CA SER A 154 -7.61 3.15 -30.53
C SER A 154 -6.50 4.14 -30.15
N PRO A 155 -6.41 4.51 -28.85
CA PRO A 155 -5.23 5.17 -28.32
C PRO A 155 -3.95 4.41 -28.66
N VAL A 156 -2.86 5.14 -28.79
CA VAL A 156 -1.54 4.56 -29.00
C VAL A 156 -0.84 4.43 -27.66
N SER A 157 -0.51 3.20 -27.32
CA SER A 157 0.21 2.87 -26.10
C SER A 157 1.70 2.90 -26.36
N CYS A 158 2.44 3.74 -25.63
CA CYS A 158 3.88 3.62 -25.57
C CYS A 158 4.24 2.67 -24.44
N HIS A 159 4.77 1.51 -24.77
CA HIS A 159 5.10 0.45 -23.82
C HIS A 159 6.60 0.25 -23.74
N ALA A 160 7.13 0.21 -22.52
CA ALA A 160 8.52 -0.14 -22.25
C ALA A 160 8.56 -1.30 -21.25
N THR A 161 9.39 -2.31 -21.52
CA THR A 161 9.53 -3.49 -20.67
C THR A 161 10.97 -3.96 -20.65
N GLY A 162 11.40 -4.56 -19.53
CA GLY A 162 12.78 -5.04 -19.37
C GLY A 162 13.72 -4.01 -18.74
N PHE A 163 13.20 -2.95 -18.10
CA PHE A 163 14.03 -1.94 -17.46
C PHE A 163 14.30 -2.22 -15.98
N TYR A 164 15.39 -1.69 -15.48
CA TYR A 164 15.76 -1.72 -14.07
C TYR A 164 16.63 -0.50 -13.74
N PRO A 165 16.46 0.16 -12.58
CA PRO A 165 15.54 -0.15 -11.48
C PRO A 165 14.07 0.27 -11.77
N ASP A 166 13.18 0.05 -10.80
CA ASP A 166 11.74 0.42 -10.81
C ASP A 166 11.44 1.92 -10.78
N ARG A 167 12.43 2.76 -11.07
CA ARG A 167 12.32 4.22 -11.04
C ARG A 167 12.50 4.75 -12.45
N ALA A 168 11.39 4.90 -13.15
CA ALA A 168 11.35 5.36 -14.53
C ALA A 168 10.14 6.26 -14.80
N ALA A 169 10.22 7.02 -15.87
CA ALA A 169 9.14 7.81 -16.42
C ALA A 169 9.02 7.53 -17.91
N ILE A 170 7.79 7.43 -18.38
CA ILE A 170 7.45 7.51 -19.80
C ILE A 170 6.56 8.73 -19.98
N PHE A 171 6.81 9.51 -21.02
CA PHE A 171 5.97 10.65 -21.36
C PHE A 171 5.95 10.89 -22.86
N TRP A 172 4.92 11.57 -23.32
CA TRP A 172 4.76 11.98 -24.71
C TRP A 172 5.28 13.39 -24.91
N ARG A 173 5.95 13.62 -26.04
CA ARG A 173 6.31 14.96 -26.52
C ARG A 173 5.63 15.25 -27.84
N LYS A 174 5.29 16.53 -28.04
CA LYS A 174 4.92 17.10 -29.34
C LYS A 174 5.87 18.25 -29.65
N ASP A 175 6.55 18.20 -30.80
CA ASP A 175 7.55 19.19 -31.22
C ASP A 175 8.62 19.45 -30.14
N GLY A 176 9.01 18.39 -29.40
CA GLY A 176 10.01 18.47 -28.33
C GLY A 176 9.50 18.94 -26.97
N VAL A 177 8.22 19.32 -26.83
CA VAL A 177 7.60 19.74 -25.56
C VAL A 177 6.76 18.60 -24.99
N GLU A 178 6.91 18.32 -23.70
CA GLU A 178 6.10 17.32 -23.00
C GLU A 178 4.62 17.72 -22.97
N ILE A 179 3.74 16.74 -23.19
CA ILE A 179 2.29 16.94 -23.20
C ILE A 179 1.61 16.06 -22.15
N HIS A 180 0.53 16.59 -21.60
CA HIS A 180 -0.32 15.88 -20.62
C HIS A 180 -1.77 15.75 -21.10
N GLU A 181 -2.16 16.50 -22.13
CA GLU A 181 -3.52 16.42 -22.68
C GLU A 181 -3.72 15.13 -23.47
N GLY A 182 -4.79 14.39 -23.16
CA GLY A 182 -5.08 13.11 -23.80
C GLY A 182 -4.10 12.00 -23.46
N VAL A 183 -3.26 12.18 -22.43
CA VAL A 183 -2.27 11.22 -21.96
C VAL A 183 -2.79 10.51 -20.71
N ASP A 184 -2.71 9.18 -20.70
CA ASP A 184 -3.08 8.34 -19.55
C ASP A 184 -1.88 7.49 -19.11
N PRO A 185 -1.19 7.85 -18.01
CA PRO A 185 -0.04 7.12 -17.52
C PRO A 185 -0.44 5.88 -16.74
N GLY A 186 0.12 4.73 -17.12
CA GLY A 186 -0.01 3.48 -16.38
C GLY A 186 0.95 3.38 -15.19
N GLU A 187 0.72 2.34 -14.38
CA GLU A 187 1.59 1.99 -13.27
C GLU A 187 2.87 1.27 -13.73
N ILE A 188 3.89 1.27 -12.88
CA ILE A 188 5.06 0.41 -13.05
C ILE A 188 4.71 -0.97 -12.50
N LEU A 189 4.84 -1.99 -13.35
CA LEU A 189 4.54 -3.38 -13.01
C LEU A 189 5.82 -4.22 -13.01
N PRO A 190 5.99 -5.13 -12.04
CA PRO A 190 7.12 -6.05 -12.03
C PRO A 190 6.96 -7.16 -13.08
N ASN A 191 8.08 -7.58 -13.67
CA ASN A 191 8.20 -8.80 -14.49
C ASN A 191 8.71 -9.97 -13.65
N ASN A 192 8.66 -11.18 -14.21
CA ASN A 192 9.14 -12.41 -13.56
C ASN A 192 10.68 -12.57 -13.59
N ASP A 193 11.40 -11.64 -14.20
CA ASP A 193 12.86 -11.68 -14.44
C ASP A 193 13.61 -10.53 -13.73
N GLU A 194 13.05 -10.01 -12.64
CA GLU A 194 13.58 -8.89 -11.85
C GLU A 194 13.60 -7.53 -12.57
N THR A 195 13.03 -7.44 -13.77
CA THR A 195 12.84 -6.18 -14.50
C THR A 195 11.43 -5.62 -14.31
N PHE A 196 11.20 -4.43 -14.84
CA PHE A 196 9.92 -3.73 -14.76
C PHE A 196 9.40 -3.38 -16.15
N GLN A 197 8.10 -3.08 -16.20
CA GLN A 197 7.41 -2.59 -17.37
C GLN A 197 6.45 -1.46 -17.00
N MET A 198 6.16 -0.59 -17.96
CA MET A 198 5.14 0.44 -17.83
C MET A 198 4.66 0.90 -19.20
N SER A 199 3.48 1.51 -19.26
CA SER A 199 2.93 2.10 -20.48
C SER A 199 2.30 3.45 -20.26
N VAL A 200 2.25 4.27 -21.31
CA VAL A 200 1.53 5.55 -21.32
C VAL A 200 0.77 5.68 -22.62
N ASP A 201 -0.54 5.83 -22.50
CA ASP A 201 -1.45 5.86 -23.64
C ASP A 201 -1.68 7.31 -24.09
N LEU A 202 -1.72 7.53 -25.41
CA LEU A 202 -2.07 8.80 -26.01
C LEU A 202 -3.36 8.65 -26.83
N ASN A 203 -4.37 9.43 -26.47
CA ASN A 203 -5.59 9.55 -27.26
C ASN A 203 -5.33 10.38 -28.51
N ILE A 204 -5.68 9.81 -29.65
CA ILE A 204 -5.33 10.33 -30.97
C ILE A 204 -6.54 10.62 -31.86
N SER A 205 -7.73 10.59 -31.27
CA SER A 205 -9.00 10.79 -31.97
C SER A 205 -9.07 12.13 -32.73
N SER A 206 -8.31 13.14 -32.29
CA SER A 206 -8.24 14.47 -32.90
C SER A 206 -6.92 14.75 -33.65
N VAL A 207 -6.03 13.77 -33.77
CA VAL A 207 -4.71 13.93 -34.39
C VAL A 207 -4.77 13.48 -35.85
N THR A 208 -4.34 14.34 -36.78
CA THR A 208 -4.24 13.96 -38.20
C THR A 208 -3.00 13.10 -38.45
N PRO A 209 -3.01 12.21 -39.47
CA PRO A 209 -1.87 11.36 -39.80
C PRO A 209 -0.57 12.14 -40.08
N GLU A 210 -0.68 13.36 -40.63
CA GLU A 210 0.48 14.21 -40.93
C GLU A 210 1.16 14.75 -39.67
N ASP A 211 0.35 15.07 -38.65
CA ASP A 211 0.84 15.58 -37.37
C ASP A 211 1.53 14.49 -36.53
N TRP A 212 1.35 13.21 -36.86
CA TRP A 212 1.91 12.08 -36.12
C TRP A 212 3.43 12.16 -35.95
N ARG A 213 4.14 12.65 -36.97
CA ARG A 213 5.61 12.75 -36.98
C ARG A 213 6.15 13.74 -35.95
N ARG A 214 5.29 14.61 -35.43
CA ARG A 214 5.62 15.61 -34.41
C ARG A 214 5.57 15.00 -33.01
N TYR A 215 4.98 13.83 -32.85
CA TYR A 215 4.86 13.13 -31.59
C TYR A 215 5.97 12.09 -31.43
N ASN A 216 6.54 12.03 -30.24
CA ASN A 216 7.46 10.97 -29.87
C ASN A 216 7.25 10.59 -28.41
N CYS A 217 7.37 9.30 -28.14
CA CYS A 217 7.40 8.78 -26.78
C CYS A 217 8.85 8.76 -26.27
N VAL A 218 9.06 9.12 -25.01
CA VAL A 218 10.37 9.13 -24.37
C VAL A 218 10.31 8.29 -23.10
N PHE A 219 11.24 7.34 -22.99
CA PHE A 219 11.52 6.63 -21.75
C PHE A 219 12.74 7.26 -21.08
N GLN A 220 12.65 7.47 -19.77
CA GLN A 220 13.73 8.01 -18.96
C GLN A 220 13.81 7.28 -17.62
N LEU A 221 15.00 6.81 -17.25
CA LEU A 221 15.24 6.36 -15.88
C LEU A 221 15.30 7.57 -14.96
N SER A 222 14.63 7.47 -13.82
CA SER A 222 14.60 8.52 -12.82
C SER A 222 15.85 8.42 -11.94
N GLU A 223 16.88 9.20 -12.27
CA GLU A 223 18.04 9.43 -11.41
C GLU A 223 17.67 10.45 -10.31
N LEU A 224 16.89 9.99 -9.33
CA LEU A 224 16.19 10.87 -8.38
C LEU A 224 17.01 11.53 -7.24
N PRO A 225 18.36 11.59 -7.21
CA PRO A 225 19.02 12.54 -6.30
C PRO A 225 19.27 13.93 -6.92
N ILE A 226 19.54 14.03 -8.22
CA ILE A 226 20.16 15.25 -8.77
C ILE A 226 19.13 16.34 -9.05
N ILE A 227 17.96 15.99 -9.58
CA ILE A 227 16.94 16.96 -9.99
C ILE A 227 16.32 17.65 -8.77
N ILE A 228 15.95 16.89 -7.74
CA ILE A 228 15.39 17.43 -6.49
C ILE A 228 16.44 18.30 -5.77
N ALA A 229 17.69 17.84 -5.70
CA ALA A 229 18.79 18.63 -5.12
C ALA A 229 19.02 19.95 -5.88
N ALA A 230 18.94 19.93 -7.22
CA ALA A 230 19.09 21.13 -8.05
C ALA A 230 17.95 22.14 -7.80
N PHE A 231 16.69 21.69 -7.76
CA PHE A 231 15.55 22.58 -7.47
C PHE A 231 15.63 23.17 -6.06
N VAL A 232 15.99 22.36 -5.06
CA VAL A 232 16.17 22.82 -3.68
C VAL A 232 17.33 23.82 -3.58
N LEU A 233 18.45 23.58 -4.26
CA LEU A 233 19.59 24.49 -4.30
C LEU A 233 19.23 25.83 -4.95
N VAL A 234 18.49 25.81 -6.06
CA VAL A 234 17.99 27.03 -6.74
C VAL A 234 17.07 27.83 -5.82
N LEU A 235 16.14 27.18 -5.13
CA LEU A 235 15.27 27.84 -4.15
C LEU A 235 16.06 28.49 -3.01
N ILE A 236 17.06 27.80 -2.46
CA ILE A 236 17.93 28.34 -1.40
C ILE A 236 18.69 29.58 -1.90
N ILE A 237 19.23 29.54 -3.12
CA ILE A 237 19.94 30.69 -3.72
C ILE A 237 19.00 31.88 -3.90
N ILE A 238 17.78 31.66 -4.40
CA ILE A 238 16.77 32.73 -4.58
C ILE A 238 16.43 33.38 -3.24
N VAL A 239 16.20 32.56 -2.20
CA VAL A 239 15.90 33.06 -0.84
C VAL A 239 17.09 33.84 -0.29
N ALA A 240 18.33 33.36 -0.45
CA ALA A 240 19.53 34.05 0.00
C ALA A 240 19.70 35.41 -0.69
N ILE A 241 19.53 35.47 -2.01
CA ILE A 241 19.56 36.72 -2.79
C ILE A 241 18.47 37.68 -2.30
N GLY A 242 17.25 37.18 -2.06
CA GLY A 242 16.13 37.96 -1.53
C GLY A 242 16.44 38.58 -0.16
N ILE A 243 17.03 37.81 0.76
CA ILE A 243 17.44 38.28 2.09
C ILE A 243 18.53 39.37 1.97
N VAL A 244 19.54 39.16 1.11
CA VAL A 244 20.62 40.13 0.90
C VAL A 244 20.07 41.43 0.31
N ALA A 245 19.20 41.35 -0.70
CA ALA A 245 18.56 42.50 -1.31
C ALA A 245 17.67 43.25 -0.30
N TYR A 246 16.90 42.53 0.52
CA TYR A 246 16.08 43.10 1.58
C TYR A 246 16.91 43.84 2.63
N LYS A 247 17.99 43.22 3.14
CA LYS A 247 18.92 43.84 4.09
C LYS A 247 19.61 45.08 3.49
N LYS A 248 20.03 45.03 2.22
CA LYS A 248 20.61 46.18 1.51
C LYS A 248 19.62 47.33 1.35
N LYS A 249 18.34 47.04 1.07
CA LYS A 249 17.27 48.05 0.99
C LYS A 249 16.96 48.67 2.36
N LYS A 250 16.95 47.87 3.44
CA LYS A 250 16.76 48.36 4.81
C LYS A 250 17.95 49.22 5.28
N GLY A 251 19.18 48.82 4.99
CA GLY A 251 20.39 49.60 5.31
C GLY A 251 20.50 50.91 4.54
N LYS A 252 19.98 51.00 3.31
CA LYS A 252 19.86 52.26 2.56
C LYS A 252 18.74 53.19 3.05
N LYS A 253 17.73 52.66 3.75
CA LYS A 253 16.65 53.46 4.36
C LYS A 253 17.01 54.03 5.75
N LEU A 254 18.10 53.56 6.35
CA LEU A 254 18.61 54.01 7.66
C LEU A 254 19.82 54.96 7.57
N LYS A 255 20.11 55.48 6.37
CA LYS A 255 21.10 56.54 6.14
C LYS A 255 20.41 57.79 5.61
#